data_AF-A0A2U3C1T5-F1
#
_entry.id   AF-A0A2U3C1T5-F1
#
_cell.length_a   1.000
_cell.length_b   1.000
_cell.length_c   1.000
_cell.angle_alpha   90.00
_cell.angle_beta   90.00
_cell.angle_gamma   90.00
#
_symmetry.space_group_name_H-M   'P 1'
#
loop_
_entity.id
_entity.type
_entity.pdbx_description
1 polymer ?
#
loop_
_entity_poly.entity_id
_entity_poly.type
_entity_poly.pdbx_seq_one_letter_code
_entity_poly.pdbx_strand_id
1 'polypeptide(L)'
;MRGARTTSWLGLTPEPERELPSAVAALRAQAAGPLGTSEPDESAERRRVEQLVLHGTQRGWLRYLAEVTALVTDVATGAAPGDPDTALLVADVVLEHHRMLIGLPGPGYRLAETQRSALTQAVRTLGQRPEGRKTP
;
A
#
# COMPACT_ATOMS: atom_id res chain seq x y z
N MET A 1 -12.94 25.26 19.79
CA MET A 1 -13.49 24.98 18.44
C MET A 1 -12.48 25.44 17.40
N ARG A 2 -11.67 24.52 16.85
CA ARG A 2 -10.81 24.79 15.70
C ARG A 2 -11.39 24.00 14.54
N GLY A 3 -11.87 24.72 13.51
CA GLY A 3 -12.40 24.10 12.30
C GLY A 3 -11.31 23.32 11.59
N ALA A 4 -11.43 22.00 11.60
CA ALA A 4 -10.70 21.15 10.68
C ALA A 4 -11.15 21.56 9.27
N ARG A 5 -10.26 22.20 8.53
CA ARG A 5 -10.49 22.52 7.12
C ARG A 5 -10.42 21.20 6.36
N THR A 6 -11.57 20.54 6.24
CA THR A 6 -11.79 19.48 5.27
C THR A 6 -11.53 20.06 3.88
N THR A 7 -10.36 19.78 3.33
CA THR A 7 -10.03 20.01 1.92
C THR A 7 -10.86 19.06 1.07
N SER A 8 -12.15 19.42 0.92
CA SER A 8 -13.18 18.71 0.15
C SER A 8 -12.94 18.73 -1.37
N TRP A 9 -11.85 19.33 -1.84
CA TRP A 9 -11.43 19.28 -3.24
C TRP A 9 -10.87 17.90 -3.67
N LEU A 10 -10.68 16.98 -2.72
CA LEU A 10 -10.36 15.55 -2.93
C LEU A 10 -11.59 14.64 -2.76
N GLY A 11 -12.80 15.12 -3.06
CA GLY A 11 -14.05 14.34 -2.95
C GLY A 11 -14.21 13.18 -3.96
N LEU A 12 -13.13 12.77 -4.63
CA LEU A 12 -13.12 11.69 -5.63
C LEU A 12 -12.15 10.55 -5.28
N THR A 13 -11.34 10.67 -4.22
CA THR A 13 -10.50 9.58 -3.70
C THR A 13 -11.35 8.77 -2.71
N PRO A 14 -11.64 7.48 -3.00
CA PRO A 14 -12.25 6.56 -2.04
C PRO A 14 -11.62 6.67 -0.65
N GLU A 15 -12.42 6.52 0.42
CA GLU A 15 -11.92 6.45 1.81
C GLU A 15 -10.65 5.58 1.97
N PRO A 16 -10.54 4.37 1.37
CA PRO A 16 -9.33 3.56 1.52
C PRO A 16 -8.07 4.18 0.89
N GLU A 17 -8.20 5.05 -0.13
CA GLU A 17 -7.04 5.76 -0.69
C GLU A 17 -6.52 6.85 0.26
N ARG A 18 -7.37 7.36 1.17
CA ARG A 18 -6.94 8.32 2.20
C ARG A 18 -6.15 7.64 3.33
N GLU A 19 -6.47 6.38 3.61
CA GLU A 19 -5.83 5.58 4.66
C GLU A 19 -4.52 4.93 4.19
N LEU A 20 -4.24 4.94 2.89
CA LEU A 20 -3.07 4.27 2.31
C LEU A 20 -1.73 4.78 2.85
N PRO A 21 -1.45 6.09 2.99
CA PRO A 21 -0.18 6.56 3.54
C PRO A 21 0.06 6.09 4.98
N SER A 22 -0.98 6.08 5.82
CA SER A 22 -0.89 5.55 7.19
C SER A 22 -0.65 4.04 7.19
N ALA A 23 -1.38 3.28 6.37
CA ALA A 23 -1.25 1.83 6.31
C ALA A 23 0.12 1.39 5.76
N VAL A 24 0.64 2.07 4.74
CA VAL A 24 1.99 1.82 4.20
C VAL A 24 3.07 2.20 5.23
N ALA A 25 2.93 3.32 5.92
CA ALA A 25 3.85 3.69 6.99
C ALA A 25 3.87 2.64 8.12
N ALA A 26 2.70 2.12 8.51
CA ALA A 26 2.57 1.04 9.46
C ALA A 26 3.25 -0.26 8.97
N LEU A 27 3.05 -0.67 7.72
CA LEU A 27 3.72 -1.86 7.17
C LEU A 27 5.24 -1.69 7.11
N ARG A 28 5.74 -0.50 6.72
CA ARG A 28 7.19 -0.21 6.69
C ARG A 28 7.81 -0.24 8.09
N ALA A 29 7.12 0.33 9.08
CA ALA A 29 7.57 0.28 10.47
C ALA A 29 7.64 -1.17 10.98
N GLN A 30 6.61 -1.97 10.70
CA GLN A 30 6.57 -3.39 11.08
C GLN A 30 7.68 -4.19 10.39
N ALA A 31 7.89 -4.00 9.08
CA ALA A 31 8.94 -4.66 8.31
C ALA A 31 10.36 -4.34 8.80
N ALA A 32 10.59 -3.19 9.44
CA ALA A 32 11.89 -2.82 10.03
C ALA A 32 12.26 -3.69 11.26
N GLY A 33 11.30 -4.45 11.81
CA GLY A 33 11.51 -5.39 12.90
C GLY A 33 11.76 -4.75 14.28
N PRO A 34 11.92 -5.56 15.34
CA PRO A 34 12.04 -5.07 16.73
C PRO A 34 13.32 -4.28 17.04
N LEU A 35 14.32 -4.33 16.15
CA LEU A 35 15.52 -3.48 16.22
C LEU A 35 15.34 -2.15 15.48
N GLY A 36 14.31 -2.01 14.66
CA GLY A 36 13.89 -0.77 14.03
C GLY A 36 12.99 0.01 14.97
N THR A 37 13.56 0.94 15.75
CA THR A 37 12.83 1.92 16.59
C THR A 37 12.13 3.00 15.75
N SER A 38 11.54 2.63 14.62
CA SER A 38 10.82 3.56 13.75
C SER A 38 9.33 3.46 14.02
N GLU A 39 8.82 4.40 14.81
CA GLU A 39 7.39 4.73 14.81
C GLU A 39 6.92 4.95 13.36
N PRO A 40 5.69 4.53 13.00
CA PRO A 40 5.16 4.76 11.67
C PRO A 40 5.12 6.26 11.35
N ASP A 41 6.03 6.72 10.49
CA ASP A 41 6.07 8.12 10.03
C ASP A 41 5.14 8.32 8.84
N GLU A 42 3.84 8.44 9.15
CA GLU A 42 2.81 8.77 8.16
C GLU A 42 3.12 10.08 7.44
N SER A 43 3.69 11.06 8.13
CA SER A 43 3.98 12.36 7.52
C SER A 43 5.08 12.27 6.46
N ALA A 44 6.08 11.42 6.67
CA ALA A 44 7.08 11.12 5.63
C ALA A 44 6.46 10.38 4.45
N GLU A 45 5.56 9.43 4.69
CA GLU A 45 4.91 8.69 3.61
C GLU A 45 3.98 9.60 2.78
N ARG A 46 3.20 10.46 3.45
CA ARG A 46 2.39 11.49 2.78
C ARG A 46 3.25 12.42 1.92
N ARG A 47 4.37 12.93 2.45
CA ARG A 47 5.31 13.77 1.68
C ARG A 47 5.89 13.02 0.49
N ARG A 48 6.21 11.73 0.63
CA ARG A 48 6.73 10.90 -0.47
C ARG A 48 5.70 10.77 -1.59
N VAL A 49 4.45 10.45 -1.24
CA VAL A 49 3.34 10.34 -2.22
C VAL A 49 3.06 11.70 -2.85
N GLU A 50 2.97 12.78 -2.06
CA GLU A 50 2.77 14.14 -2.57
C GLU A 50 3.86 14.54 -3.56
N GLN A 51 5.13 14.27 -3.26
CA GLN A 51 6.23 14.54 -4.18
C GLN A 51 6.15 13.71 -5.46
N LEU A 52 5.71 12.45 -5.38
CA LEU A 52 5.49 11.61 -6.56
C LEU A 52 4.32 12.11 -7.42
N VAL A 53 3.26 12.65 -6.81
CA VAL A 53 2.11 13.20 -7.53
C VAL A 53 2.45 14.54 -8.17
N LEU A 54 3.10 15.44 -7.43
CA LEU A 54 3.38 16.81 -7.90
C LEU A 54 4.59 16.90 -8.84
N HIS A 55 5.62 16.10 -8.60
CA HIS A 55 6.91 16.21 -9.28
C HIS A 55 7.46 14.87 -9.79
N GLY A 56 6.72 13.79 -9.61
CA GLY A 56 7.17 12.46 -9.97
C GLY A 56 7.11 12.20 -11.47
N THR A 57 7.76 11.12 -11.86
CA THR A 57 7.65 10.55 -13.20
C THR A 57 6.84 9.26 -13.12
N GLN A 58 6.27 8.82 -14.24
CA GLN A 58 5.62 7.50 -14.32
C GLN A 58 6.55 6.38 -13.81
N ARG A 59 7.86 6.45 -14.10
CA ARG A 59 8.85 5.49 -13.58
C ARG A 59 8.98 5.56 -12.06
N GLY A 60 8.97 6.77 -11.49
CA GLY A 60 8.99 6.98 -10.04
C GLY A 60 7.74 6.41 -9.36
N TRP A 61 6.58 6.63 -9.97
CA TRP A 61 5.30 6.08 -9.53
C TRP A 61 5.27 4.55 -9.58
N LEU A 62 5.69 3.93 -10.70
CA LEU A 62 5.74 2.47 -10.82
C LEU A 62 6.72 1.82 -9.85
N ARG A 63 7.84 2.48 -9.56
CA ARG A 63 8.78 2.03 -8.53
C ARG A 63 8.15 2.07 -7.14
N TYR A 64 7.41 3.13 -6.83
CA TYR A 64 6.68 3.23 -5.57
C TYR A 64 5.68 2.08 -5.40
N LEU A 65 4.86 1.82 -6.42
CA LEU A 65 3.93 0.67 -6.40
C LEU A 65 4.66 -0.67 -6.26
N ALA A 66 5.85 -0.82 -6.84
CA ALA A 66 6.69 -2.00 -6.68
C ALA A 66 7.14 -2.22 -5.22
N GLU A 67 7.60 -1.14 -4.57
CA GLU A 67 8.01 -1.20 -3.17
C GLU A 67 6.84 -1.58 -2.26
N VAL A 68 5.66 -1.01 -2.48
CA VAL A 68 4.46 -1.33 -1.70
C VAL A 68 4.00 -2.77 -1.94
N THR A 69 4.05 -3.24 -3.19
CA THR A 69 3.75 -4.64 -3.55
C THR A 69 4.67 -5.62 -2.83
N ALA A 70 5.96 -5.30 -2.72
CA ALA A 70 6.92 -6.13 -1.99
C ALA A 70 6.54 -6.25 -0.51
N LEU A 71 6.23 -5.13 0.16
CA LEU A 71 5.80 -5.12 1.57
C LEU A 71 4.60 -6.05 1.81
N VAL A 72 3.56 -5.94 0.98
CA VAL A 72 2.36 -6.79 1.08
C VAL A 72 2.70 -8.26 0.85
N THR A 73 3.53 -8.56 -0.16
CA THR A 73 3.90 -9.93 -0.51
C THR A 73 4.75 -10.58 0.59
N ASP A 74 5.66 -9.83 1.21
CA ASP A 74 6.50 -10.30 2.30
C ASP A 74 5.63 -10.64 3.54
N VAL A 75 4.61 -9.84 3.85
CA VAL A 75 3.65 -10.15 4.93
C VAL A 75 2.78 -11.38 4.58
N ALA A 76 2.31 -11.48 3.33
CA ALA A 76 1.49 -12.59 2.87
C ALA A 76 2.24 -13.94 2.92
N THR A 77 3.52 -13.93 2.54
CA THR A 77 4.40 -15.12 2.60
C THR A 77 4.94 -15.41 3.99
N GLY A 78 4.80 -14.48 4.94
CA GLY A 78 5.39 -14.56 6.28
C GLY A 78 6.89 -14.31 6.30
N ALA A 79 7.45 -13.76 5.21
CA ALA A 79 8.85 -13.36 5.12
C ALA A 79 9.15 -12.08 5.93
N ALA A 80 8.14 -11.24 6.19
CA ALA A 80 8.22 -10.09 7.07
C ALA A 80 7.10 -10.11 8.12
N PRO A 81 7.34 -9.61 9.33
CA PRO A 81 6.27 -9.32 10.28
C PRO A 81 5.37 -8.21 9.73
N GLY A 82 4.08 -8.33 9.95
CA GLY A 82 3.10 -7.32 9.56
C GLY A 82 1.68 -7.78 9.85
N ASP A 83 0.81 -6.83 10.14
CA ASP A 83 -0.62 -7.05 10.32
C ASP A 83 -1.28 -7.48 8.98
N PRO A 84 -1.87 -8.68 8.90
CA PRO A 84 -2.53 -9.17 7.69
C PRO A 84 -3.67 -8.27 7.19
N ASP A 85 -4.43 -7.64 8.10
CA ASP A 85 -5.57 -6.80 7.74
C ASP A 85 -5.11 -5.48 7.12
N THR A 86 -4.09 -4.86 7.71
CA THR A 86 -3.39 -3.71 7.11
C THR A 86 -2.80 -4.06 5.74
N ALA A 87 -2.21 -5.25 5.59
CA ALA A 87 -1.67 -5.71 4.31
C ALA A 87 -2.76 -5.92 3.25
N LEU A 88 -3.94 -6.41 3.63
CA LEU A 88 -5.10 -6.56 2.75
C LEU A 88 -5.60 -5.19 2.26
N LEU A 89 -5.79 -4.22 3.15
CA LEU A 89 -6.23 -2.87 2.79
C LEU A 89 -5.29 -2.24 1.75
N VAL A 90 -3.98 -2.32 2.00
CA VAL A 90 -2.97 -1.79 1.07
C VAL A 90 -3.01 -2.54 -0.26
N ALA A 91 -3.15 -3.87 -0.23
CA ALA A 91 -3.21 -4.69 -1.44
C ALA A 91 -4.39 -4.32 -2.36
N ASP A 92 -5.58 -4.12 -1.78
CA ASP A 92 -6.79 -3.79 -2.52
C ASP A 92 -6.67 -2.45 -3.25
N VAL A 93 -6.15 -1.42 -2.56
CA VAL A 93 -5.97 -0.10 -3.16
C VAL A 93 -4.91 -0.09 -4.26
N VAL A 94 -3.81 -0.80 -4.06
CA VAL A 94 -2.74 -0.90 -5.07
C VAL A 94 -3.20 -1.71 -6.28
N LEU A 95 -4.01 -2.76 -6.08
CA LEU A 95 -4.64 -3.51 -7.17
C LEU A 95 -5.55 -2.61 -8.00
N GLU A 96 -6.33 -1.74 -7.37
CA GLU A 96 -7.19 -0.79 -8.08
C GLU A 96 -6.38 0.19 -8.92
N HIS A 97 -5.29 0.73 -8.36
CA HIS A 97 -4.35 1.57 -9.12
C HIS A 97 -3.73 0.84 -10.32
N HIS A 98 -3.39 -0.44 -10.18
CA HIS A 98 -2.89 -1.22 -11.31
C HIS A 98 -3.95 -1.50 -12.37
N ARG A 99 -5.24 -1.60 -12.00
CA ARG A 99 -6.34 -1.75 -12.96
C ARG A 99 -6.55 -0.48 -13.78
N MET A 100 -6.38 0.69 -13.17
CA MET A 100 -6.42 1.97 -13.88
C MET A 100 -5.28 2.12 -14.91
N LEU A 101 -4.15 1.43 -14.73
CA LEU A 101 -2.99 1.46 -15.66
C LEU A 101 -3.15 0.57 -16.90
N ILE A 102 -4.23 -0.21 -17.03
CA ILE A 102 -4.47 -1.19 -18.12
C ILE A 102 -4.63 -0.51 -19.50
N GLY A 103 -4.79 0.81 -19.56
CA GLY A 103 -5.03 1.54 -20.82
C GLY A 103 -3.81 1.85 -21.70
N LEU A 104 -2.57 1.57 -21.29
CA LEU A 104 -1.37 2.04 -22.02
C LEU A 104 -0.40 0.89 -22.37
N PRO A 105 -0.20 0.57 -23.68
CA PRO A 105 0.80 -0.42 -24.08
C PRO A 105 2.23 0.08 -23.81
N GLY A 106 3.07 -0.76 -23.19
CA GLY A 106 4.49 -0.45 -22.98
C GLY A 106 5.16 -1.29 -21.88
N PRO A 107 6.46 -1.09 -21.61
CA PRO A 107 7.19 -1.79 -20.55
C PRO A 107 6.55 -1.65 -19.15
N GLY A 108 5.91 -0.50 -18.87
CA GLY A 108 5.17 -0.27 -17.62
C GLY A 108 3.95 -1.17 -17.45
N TYR A 109 3.32 -1.59 -18.56
CA TYR A 109 2.20 -2.53 -18.55
C TYR A 109 2.62 -3.92 -18.07
N ARG A 110 3.75 -4.44 -18.58
CA ARG A 110 4.27 -5.76 -18.16
C ARG A 110 4.66 -5.78 -16.68
N LEU A 111 5.28 -4.70 -16.19
CA LEU A 111 5.60 -4.57 -14.78
C LEU A 111 4.34 -4.58 -13.91
N ALA A 112 3.31 -3.82 -14.32
CA ALA A 112 2.02 -3.79 -13.63
C ALA A 112 1.28 -5.14 -13.68
N GLU A 113 1.42 -5.94 -14.75
CA GLU A 113 0.87 -7.31 -14.83
C GLU A 113 1.51 -8.25 -13.80
N THR A 114 2.84 -8.24 -13.70
CA THR A 114 3.57 -9.04 -12.69
C THR A 114 3.14 -8.64 -11.27
N GLN A 115 3.05 -7.33 -11.01
CA GLN A 115 2.63 -6.81 -9.71
C GLN A 115 1.17 -7.17 -9.38
N ARG A 116 0.25 -7.07 -10.35
CA ARG A 116 -1.14 -7.52 -10.18
C ARG A 116 -1.24 -9.00 -9.84
N SER A 117 -0.48 -9.84 -10.53
CA SER A 117 -0.48 -11.28 -10.29
C SER A 117 -0.01 -11.59 -8.86
N ALA A 118 1.08 -10.94 -8.42
CA ALA A 118 1.60 -11.08 -7.06
C ALA A 118 0.59 -10.60 -6.00
N LEU A 119 -0.01 -9.41 -6.18
CA LEU A 119 -1.01 -8.86 -5.25
C LEU A 119 -2.28 -9.70 -5.21
N THR A 120 -2.76 -10.19 -6.35
CA THR A 120 -3.94 -11.06 -6.41
C THR A 120 -3.70 -12.35 -5.63
N GLN A 121 -2.50 -12.91 -5.72
CA GLN A 121 -2.11 -14.07 -4.92
C GLN A 121 -2.02 -13.72 -3.43
N ALA A 122 -1.39 -12.58 -3.09
CA ALA A 122 -1.28 -12.12 -1.72
C ALA A 122 -2.65 -11.92 -1.05
N VAL A 123 -3.62 -11.28 -1.73
CA VAL A 123 -5.00 -11.11 -1.23
C VAL A 123 -5.66 -12.45 -0.97
N ARG A 124 -5.51 -13.44 -1.86
CA ARG A 124 -6.04 -14.79 -1.63
C ARG A 124 -5.41 -15.45 -0.41
N THR A 125 -4.08 -15.37 -0.28
CA THR A 125 -3.36 -15.97 0.85
C THR A 125 -3.74 -15.31 2.17
N LEU A 126 -3.86 -13.98 2.21
CA LEU A 126 -4.26 -13.23 3.38
C LEU A 126 -5.73 -13.49 3.75
N GLY A 127 -6.64 -13.54 2.78
CA GLY A 127 -8.06 -13.87 3.01
C GLY A 127 -8.33 -15.33 3.38
N GLN A 128 -7.37 -16.23 3.14
CA GLN A 128 -7.41 -17.63 3.58
C GLN A 128 -6.81 -17.83 4.97
N ARG A 129 -6.14 -16.82 5.56
CA ARG A 129 -5.71 -16.91 6.96
C ARG A 129 -6.96 -16.81 7.83
N PRO A 130 -7.30 -17.85 8.62
CA PRO A 130 -8.36 -17.71 9.59
C PRO A 130 -7.97 -16.60 10.56
N GLU A 131 -8.87 -15.63 10.79
CA GLU A 131 -8.74 -14.65 11.87
C GLU A 131 -8.26 -15.38 13.12
N GLY A 132 -7.17 -14.88 13.69
CA GLY A 132 -6.52 -15.50 14.84
C GLY A 132 -7.55 -15.94 15.86
N ARG A 133 -7.65 -17.26 16.04
CA ARG A 133 -8.35 -17.91 17.14
C ARG A 133 -7.97 -17.17 18.42
N LYS A 134 -8.87 -16.33 18.95
CA LYS A 134 -8.87 -15.93 20.36
C LYS A 134 -9.02 -17.23 21.13
N THR A 135 -7.90 -17.76 21.60
CA THR A 135 -7.90 -18.91 22.50
C THR A 135 -8.31 -18.35 23.87
N PRO A 136 -9.41 -18.84 24.49
CA PRO A 136 -9.80 -18.46 25.84
C PRO A 136 -8.79 -18.96 26.89
#